data_AF-A0A942M384-F1
#
_entry.id   AF-A0A942M384-F1
#
_cell.length_a   1.000
_cell.length_b   1.000
_cell.length_c   1.000
_cell.angle_alpha   90.00
_cell.angle_beta   90.00
_cell.angle_gamma   90.00
#
_symmetry.space_group_name_H-M   'P 1'
#
loop_
_entity.id
_entity.type
_entity.pdbx_description
1 polymer ?
#
loop_
_entity_poly.entity_id
_entity_poly.type
_entity_poly.pdbx_seq_one_letter_code
_entity_poly.pdbx_strand_id
1 'polypeptide(L)'
;MKKIIALFGILLFYGCEGKLPLNNYIGYDNYELLNQESSVVVFPQDYEGKILLIGFIFTNCPDICPMTTHNLHLVQQELKKENINNVQIAALTFDPERDTPGILKEYARIRKYDLSNWDFLTGNRKDIDTLKYLFSIVAISGDTTYTQSGDPIYFYTHRQNNTD
;
A
#
# COMPACT_ATOMS: atom_id res chain seq x y z
N MET A 1 -24.59 -16.76 -44.01
CA MET A 1 -23.38 -15.95 -43.76
C MET A 1 -23.64 -14.71 -42.91
N LYS A 2 -24.67 -13.87 -43.20
CA LYS A 2 -25.00 -12.69 -42.36
C LYS A 2 -25.46 -12.99 -40.92
N LYS A 3 -26.06 -14.15 -40.64
CA LYS A 3 -26.49 -14.55 -39.27
C LYS A 3 -25.33 -14.97 -38.33
N ILE A 4 -24.18 -15.37 -38.88
CA ILE A 4 -23.01 -15.79 -38.09
C ILE A 4 -22.24 -14.57 -37.55
N ILE A 5 -22.23 -13.47 -38.31
CA ILE A 5 -21.58 -12.21 -37.92
C ILE A 5 -22.29 -11.57 -36.70
N ALA A 6 -23.61 -11.71 -36.61
CA ALA A 6 -24.39 -11.19 -35.47
C ALA A 6 -24.10 -11.95 -34.16
N LEU A 7 -23.79 -13.24 -34.22
CA LEU A 7 -23.50 -14.05 -33.02
C LEU A 7 -22.12 -13.73 -32.42
N PHE A 8 -21.15 -13.39 -33.27
CA PHE A 8 -19.80 -13.01 -32.83
C PHE A 8 -19.77 -11.60 -32.22
N GLY A 9 -20.64 -10.69 -32.69
CA GLY A 9 -20.79 -9.35 -32.11
C GLY A 9 -21.37 -9.36 -30.70
N ILE A 10 -22.26 -10.31 -30.38
CA ILE A 10 -22.86 -10.43 -29.05
C ILE A 10 -21.85 -11.02 -28.04
N LEU A 11 -20.99 -11.96 -28.45
CA LEU A 11 -19.99 -12.55 -27.57
C LEU A 11 -18.93 -11.54 -27.08
N LEU A 12 -18.63 -10.50 -27.88
CA LEU A 12 -17.65 -9.46 -27.51
C LEU A 12 -18.16 -8.48 -26.43
N PHE A 13 -19.48 -8.37 -26.22
CA PHE A 13 -20.06 -7.53 -25.17
C PHE A 13 -20.33 -8.28 -23.85
N TYR A 14 -20.16 -9.62 -23.84
CA TYR A 14 -20.21 -10.44 -22.62
C TYR A 14 -18.82 -10.67 -22.03
N GLY A 15 -17.85 -9.80 -22.35
CA GLY A 15 -16.64 -9.69 -21.53
C GLY A 15 -17.07 -9.27 -20.14
N CYS A 16 -17.10 -10.20 -19.20
CA CYS A 16 -17.34 -9.92 -17.79
C CYS A 16 -16.28 -8.93 -17.30
N GLU A 17 -16.67 -7.66 -17.19
CA GLU A 17 -15.99 -6.69 -16.35
C GLU A 17 -16.28 -7.10 -14.90
N GLY A 18 -15.53 -8.10 -14.42
CA GLY A 18 -15.64 -8.59 -13.06
C GLY A 18 -15.26 -7.47 -12.11
N LYS A 19 -16.27 -6.76 -11.57
CA LYS A 19 -16.04 -5.82 -10.46
C LYS A 19 -15.41 -6.63 -9.33
N LEU A 20 -14.15 -6.32 -9.00
CA LEU A 20 -13.50 -6.89 -7.83
C LEU A 20 -14.43 -6.67 -6.63
N PRO A 21 -14.60 -7.67 -5.75
CA PRO A 21 -15.43 -7.51 -4.57
C PRO A 21 -14.93 -6.31 -3.78
N LEU A 22 -15.81 -5.32 -3.59
CA LEU A 22 -15.49 -4.12 -2.85
C LEU A 22 -15.34 -4.51 -1.39
N ASN A 23 -14.11 -4.47 -0.90
CA ASN A 23 -13.81 -4.92 0.44
C ASN A 23 -13.95 -3.71 1.39
N ASN A 24 -15.08 -3.61 2.09
CA ASN A 24 -15.42 -2.47 2.96
C ASN A 24 -14.62 -2.43 4.29
N TYR A 25 -13.40 -2.99 4.33
CA TYR A 25 -12.59 -3.10 5.56
C TYR A 25 -12.16 -1.74 6.12
N ILE A 26 -12.10 -0.70 5.28
CA ILE A 26 -11.62 0.64 5.66
C ILE A 26 -12.78 1.53 6.18
N GLY A 27 -14.02 1.04 6.12
CA GLY A 27 -15.20 1.85 6.44
C GLY A 27 -15.43 2.99 5.45
N TYR A 28 -16.10 4.05 5.92
CA TYR A 28 -16.38 5.27 5.15
C TYR A 28 -15.62 6.49 5.68
N ASP A 29 -14.71 6.27 6.63
CA ASP A 29 -13.94 7.34 7.26
C ASP A 29 -12.74 7.71 6.38
N ASN A 30 -12.36 8.99 6.46
CA ASN A 30 -11.23 9.55 5.73
C ASN A 30 -10.15 10.02 6.69
N TYR A 31 -8.91 9.85 6.27
CA TYR A 31 -7.72 10.16 7.04
C TYR A 31 -6.81 11.09 6.24
N GLU A 32 -6.43 12.23 6.82
CA GLU A 32 -5.48 13.15 6.20
C GLU A 32 -4.05 12.66 6.48
N LEU A 33 -3.42 12.11 5.44
CA LEU A 33 -2.05 11.62 5.47
C LEU A 33 -1.15 12.53 4.63
N LEU A 34 0.16 12.36 4.78
CA LEU A 34 1.18 13.00 3.97
C LEU A 34 1.93 11.95 3.15
N ASN A 35 2.13 12.22 1.86
CA ASN A 35 2.99 11.40 1.03
C ASN A 35 4.47 11.83 1.11
N GLN A 36 5.35 11.12 0.40
CA GLN A 36 6.79 11.41 0.33
C GLN A 36 7.15 12.80 -0.21
N GLU A 37 6.21 13.48 -0.89
CA GLU A 37 6.37 14.86 -1.39
C GLU A 37 5.79 15.90 -0.43
N SER A 38 5.44 15.50 0.80
CA SER A 38 4.74 16.33 1.79
C SER A 38 3.38 16.84 1.31
N SER A 39 2.79 16.19 0.31
CA SER A 39 1.45 16.51 -0.17
C SER A 39 0.41 15.80 0.68
N VAL A 40 -0.69 16.49 0.98
CA VAL A 40 -1.83 15.91 1.70
C VAL A 40 -2.54 14.92 0.79
N VAL A 41 -2.86 13.74 1.35
CA VAL A 41 -3.66 12.69 0.74
C VAL A 41 -4.82 12.37 1.68
N VAL A 42 -6.04 12.47 1.18
CA VAL A 42 -7.27 12.07 1.90
C VAL A 42 -7.50 10.57 1.65
N PHE A 43 -6.99 9.73 2.55
CA PHE A 43 -7.05 8.28 2.42
C PHE A 43 -8.35 7.70 2.98
N PRO A 44 -9.02 6.73 2.31
CA PRO A 44 -8.74 6.20 0.97
C PRO A 44 -9.44 6.98 -0.16
N GLN A 45 -10.20 8.03 0.15
CA GLN A 45 -11.05 8.78 -0.80
C GLN A 45 -10.34 9.21 -2.09
N ASP A 46 -9.12 9.74 -2.00
CA ASP A 46 -8.33 10.21 -3.15
C ASP A 46 -8.00 9.10 -4.16
N TYR A 47 -8.20 7.83 -3.77
CA TYR A 47 -7.96 6.65 -4.60
C TYR A 47 -9.23 5.97 -5.10
N GLU A 48 -10.41 6.56 -4.87
CA GLU A 48 -11.67 6.02 -5.38
C GLU A 48 -11.63 5.77 -6.90
N GLY A 49 -12.17 4.62 -7.32
CA GLY A 49 -12.18 4.20 -8.72
C GLY A 49 -10.90 3.52 -9.22
N LYS A 50 -9.82 3.51 -8.42
CA LYS A 50 -8.58 2.76 -8.71
C LYS A 50 -8.56 1.41 -7.98
N ILE A 51 -7.80 0.45 -8.52
CA ILE A 51 -7.39 -0.72 -7.75
C ILE A 51 -6.29 -0.26 -6.78
N LEU A 52 -6.56 -0.36 -5.47
CA LEU A 52 -5.63 0.08 -4.44
C LEU A 52 -4.85 -1.10 -3.87
N LEU A 53 -3.54 -1.13 -4.10
CA LEU A 53 -2.61 -2.08 -3.49
C LEU A 53 -2.01 -1.44 -2.24
N ILE A 54 -2.32 -2.01 -1.07
CA ILE A 54 -1.91 -1.46 0.22
C ILE A 54 -0.81 -2.34 0.79
N GLY A 55 0.31 -1.72 1.17
CA GLY A 55 1.37 -2.34 1.94
C GLY A 55 1.65 -1.52 3.18
N PHE A 56 2.01 -2.19 4.28
CA PHE A 56 2.52 -1.49 5.46
C PHE A 56 4.02 -1.73 5.61
N ILE A 57 4.76 -0.67 5.94
CA ILE A 57 6.22 -0.67 6.02
C ILE A 57 6.70 0.15 7.22
N PHE A 58 8.00 0.11 7.49
CA PHE A 58 8.69 1.21 8.17
C PHE A 58 10.11 1.23 7.65
N THR A 59 10.72 2.42 7.54
CA THR A 59 11.96 2.55 6.75
C THR A 59 13.17 1.84 7.37
N ASN A 60 13.17 1.71 8.71
CA ASN A 60 14.24 1.05 9.47
C ASN A 60 14.07 -0.48 9.60
N CYS A 61 13.11 -1.09 8.90
CA CYS A 61 12.92 -2.53 8.95
C CYS A 61 14.12 -3.24 8.29
N PRO A 62 14.81 -4.15 9.00
CA PRO A 62 16.05 -4.74 8.50
C PRO A 62 15.85 -5.80 7.40
N ASP A 63 14.65 -6.33 7.21
CA ASP A 63 14.45 -7.51 6.35
C ASP A 63 13.14 -7.46 5.52
N ILE A 64 12.00 -7.70 6.16
CA ILE A 64 10.76 -8.01 5.42
C ILE A 64 10.16 -6.81 4.67
N CYS A 65 10.23 -5.58 5.19
CA CYS A 65 9.65 -4.43 4.48
C CYS A 65 10.39 -4.09 3.16
N PRO A 66 11.74 -4.12 3.09
CA PRO A 66 12.44 -4.07 1.82
C PRO A 66 11.96 -5.13 0.81
N MET A 67 11.75 -6.37 1.26
CA MET A 67 11.22 -7.43 0.39
C MET A 67 9.79 -7.16 -0.08
N THR A 68 8.90 -6.70 0.81
CA THR A 68 7.52 -6.36 0.47
C THR A 68 7.45 -5.24 -0.57
N THR A 69 8.20 -4.16 -0.39
CA THR A 69 8.20 -3.04 -1.36
C THR A 69 8.84 -3.43 -2.68
N HIS A 70 9.85 -4.32 -2.67
CA HIS A 70 10.42 -4.85 -3.89
C HIS A 70 9.40 -5.71 -4.67
N ASN A 71 8.66 -6.58 -3.99
CA ASN A 71 7.60 -7.39 -4.63
C ASN A 71 6.50 -6.51 -5.22
N LEU A 72 6.06 -5.46 -4.52
CA LEU A 72 5.11 -4.48 -5.05
C LEU A 72 5.66 -3.75 -6.29
N HIS A 73 6.96 -3.46 -6.32
CA HIS A 73 7.62 -2.90 -7.50
C HIS A 73 7.63 -3.88 -8.68
N LEU A 74 7.88 -5.17 -8.44
CA LEU A 74 7.76 -6.19 -9.50
C LEU A 74 6.33 -6.27 -10.04
N VAL A 75 5.32 -6.24 -9.16
CA VAL A 75 3.91 -6.18 -9.56
C VAL A 75 3.64 -4.94 -10.41
N GLN A 76 4.12 -3.76 -10.01
CA GLN A 76 4.01 -2.53 -10.80
C GLN A 76 4.59 -2.69 -12.21
N GLN A 77 5.75 -3.33 -12.36
CA GLN A 77 6.38 -3.55 -13.65
C GLN A 77 5.55 -4.46 -14.56
N GLU A 78 5.00 -5.56 -14.02
CA GLU A 78 4.13 -6.44 -14.79
C GLU A 78 2.81 -5.76 -15.19
N LEU A 79 2.19 -5.01 -14.28
CA LEU A 79 0.99 -4.22 -14.60
C LEU A 79 1.24 -3.22 -15.74
N LYS A 80 2.41 -2.57 -15.75
CA LYS A 80 2.82 -1.66 -16.83
C LYS A 80 2.99 -2.39 -18.17
N LYS A 81 3.59 -3.58 -18.17
CA LYS A 81 3.75 -4.41 -19.39
C LYS A 81 2.39 -4.82 -19.97
N GLU A 82 1.42 -5.11 -19.10
CA GLU A 82 0.05 -5.48 -19.48
C GLU A 82 -0.85 -4.26 -19.76
N ASN A 83 -0.32 -3.03 -19.73
CA ASN A 83 -1.07 -1.78 -19.89
C ASN A 83 -2.22 -1.59 -18.87
N ILE A 84 -2.10 -2.17 -17.69
CA ILE A 84 -3.05 -2.02 -16.58
C ILE A 84 -2.63 -0.79 -15.76
N ASN A 85 -3.21 0.36 -16.09
CA ASN A 85 -2.82 1.65 -15.50
C ASN A 85 -3.73 2.13 -14.36
N ASN A 86 -4.88 1.50 -14.14
CA ASN A 86 -5.84 1.90 -13.10
C ASN A 86 -5.50 1.33 -11.70
N VAL A 87 -4.23 1.44 -11.30
CA VAL A 87 -3.71 0.86 -10.05
C VAL A 87 -2.92 1.90 -9.28
N GLN A 88 -3.21 2.05 -7.99
CA GLN A 88 -2.47 2.87 -7.04
C GLN A 88 -1.79 1.96 -6.02
N ILE A 89 -0.53 2.23 -5.70
CA ILE A 89 0.19 1.59 -4.60
C ILE A 89 0.28 2.57 -3.44
N ALA A 90 -0.20 2.18 -2.26
CA ALA A 90 -0.11 2.96 -1.03
C ALA A 90 0.71 2.17 0.01
N ALA A 91 1.90 2.68 0.33
CA ALA A 91 2.80 2.11 1.32
C ALA A 91 2.72 2.91 2.63
N LEU A 92 1.90 2.47 3.58
CA LEU A 92 1.67 3.17 4.86
C LEU A 92 2.77 2.80 5.87
N THR A 93 3.32 3.80 6.58
CA THR A 93 4.28 3.54 7.65
C THR A 93 3.61 3.03 8.93
N PHE A 94 4.26 2.10 9.63
CA PHE A 94 3.96 1.74 11.03
C PHE A 94 4.50 2.76 12.03
N ASP A 95 5.41 3.64 11.59
CA ASP A 95 6.22 4.48 12.44
C ASP A 95 6.28 5.95 11.99
N PRO A 96 5.15 6.66 11.99
CA PRO A 96 5.05 8.07 11.63
C PRO A 96 5.97 9.03 12.39
N GLU A 97 6.45 8.67 13.58
CA GLU A 97 7.36 9.53 14.35
C GLU A 97 8.77 9.62 13.76
N ARG A 98 9.22 8.55 13.09
CA ARG A 98 10.53 8.51 12.42
C ARG A 98 10.39 8.61 10.90
N ASP A 99 9.37 7.99 10.32
CA ASP A 99 9.14 7.97 8.89
C ASP A 99 8.45 9.26 8.41
N THR A 100 9.21 10.34 8.42
CA THR A 100 8.81 11.64 7.84
C THR A 100 8.73 11.56 6.31
N PRO A 101 8.03 12.49 5.63
CA PRO A 101 7.97 12.54 4.16
C PRO A 101 9.35 12.45 3.48
N GLY A 102 10.33 13.19 4.00
CA GLY A 102 11.70 13.17 3.46
C GLY A 102 12.41 11.83 3.60
N ILE A 103 12.20 11.12 4.73
CA ILE A 103 12.76 9.79 4.96
C ILE A 103 12.09 8.75 4.05
N LEU A 104 10.77 8.83 3.86
CA LEU A 104 10.03 7.98 2.92
C LEU A 104 10.47 8.22 1.47
N LYS A 105 10.69 9.48 1.09
CA LYS A 105 11.22 9.84 -0.23
C LYS A 105 12.60 9.22 -0.46
N GLU A 106 13.48 9.34 0.52
CA GLU A 106 14.83 8.76 0.46
C GLU A 106 14.79 7.23 0.39
N TYR A 107 13.90 6.60 1.16
CA TYR A 107 13.68 5.15 1.13
C TYR A 107 13.33 4.66 -0.27
N ALA A 108 12.43 5.33 -0.97
CA ALA A 108 12.03 4.98 -2.33
C ALA A 108 13.12 5.31 -3.37
N ARG A 109 13.81 6.45 -3.19
CA ARG A 109 14.88 6.91 -4.08
C ARG A 109 16.06 5.94 -4.10
N ILE A 110 16.55 5.50 -2.94
CA ILE A 110 17.66 4.54 -2.83
C ILE A 110 17.33 3.23 -3.57
N ARG A 111 16.06 2.81 -3.52
CA ARG A 111 15.56 1.60 -4.16
C ARG A 111 15.17 1.78 -5.63
N LYS A 112 15.24 3.01 -6.13
CA LYS A 112 14.94 3.38 -7.53
C LYS A 112 13.52 2.98 -7.96
N TYR A 113 12.57 3.11 -7.05
CA TYR A 113 11.17 2.87 -7.39
C TYR A 113 10.64 3.96 -8.32
N ASP A 114 9.82 3.54 -9.29
CA ASP A 114 9.07 4.45 -10.14
C ASP A 114 7.84 4.93 -9.36
N LEU A 115 7.82 6.22 -9.01
CA LEU A 115 6.79 6.81 -8.17
C LEU A 115 5.53 7.24 -8.93
N SER A 116 5.39 6.91 -10.22
CA SER A 116 4.25 7.35 -11.05
C SER A 116 2.87 6.97 -10.51
N ASN A 117 2.78 5.92 -9.68
CA ASN A 117 1.56 5.44 -9.05
C ASN A 117 1.83 4.91 -7.63
N TRP A 118 2.75 5.55 -6.91
CA TRP A 118 3.09 5.22 -5.53
C TRP A 118 2.91 6.42 -4.62
N ASP A 119 2.30 6.17 -3.47
CA ASP A 119 2.36 7.06 -2.33
C ASP A 119 2.90 6.28 -1.13
N PHE A 120 4.01 6.76 -0.59
CA PHE A 120 4.53 6.36 0.71
C PHE A 120 3.92 7.29 1.75
N LEU A 121 3.04 6.75 2.59
CA LEU A 121 2.15 7.53 3.44
C LEU A 121 2.60 7.51 4.90
N THR A 122 2.63 8.70 5.49
CA THR A 122 2.79 8.95 6.93
C THR A 122 1.69 9.89 7.42
N GLY A 123 1.58 10.10 8.72
CA GLY A 123 0.50 10.92 9.29
C GLY A 123 0.59 11.01 10.80
N ASN A 124 -0.49 11.44 11.44
CA ASN A 124 -0.51 11.42 12.90
C ASN A 124 -0.57 9.95 13.41
N ARG A 125 -0.02 9.71 14.60
CA ARG A 125 0.03 8.38 15.23
C ARG A 125 -1.35 7.73 15.34
N LYS A 126 -2.37 8.51 15.72
CA LYS A 126 -3.74 8.04 15.98
C LYS A 126 -4.41 7.46 14.72
N ASP A 127 -4.25 8.13 13.59
CA ASP A 127 -4.85 7.72 12.31
C ASP A 127 -4.14 6.48 11.78
N ILE A 128 -2.81 6.44 11.87
CA ILE A 128 -2.02 5.25 11.51
C ILE A 128 -2.42 4.04 12.38
N ASP A 129 -2.59 4.22 13.69
CA ASP A 129 -3.03 3.13 14.58
C ASP A 129 -4.46 2.68 14.29
N THR A 130 -5.35 3.60 13.95
CA THR A 130 -6.72 3.28 13.52
C THR A 130 -6.71 2.47 12.23
N LEU A 131 -5.93 2.90 11.23
CA LEU A 131 -5.78 2.19 9.96
C LEU A 131 -5.21 0.79 10.18
N LYS A 132 -4.14 0.65 10.97
CA LYS A 132 -3.58 -0.67 11.33
C LYS A 132 -4.65 -1.59 11.93
N TYR A 133 -5.48 -1.07 12.84
CA TYR A 133 -6.57 -1.83 13.45
C TYR A 133 -7.62 -2.26 12.42
N LEU A 134 -8.06 -1.35 11.54
CA LEU A 134 -9.05 -1.66 10.49
C LEU A 134 -8.56 -2.74 9.52
N PHE A 135 -7.28 -2.71 9.14
CA PHE A 135 -6.67 -3.77 8.33
C PHE A 135 -6.34 -5.04 9.13
N SER A 136 -6.71 -5.11 10.41
CA SER A 136 -6.39 -6.23 11.32
C SER A 136 -4.89 -6.52 11.40
N ILE A 137 -4.06 -5.48 11.27
CA ILE A 137 -2.60 -5.57 11.34
C ILE A 137 -2.17 -5.29 12.77
N VAL A 138 -1.82 -6.37 13.47
CA VAL A 138 -1.17 -6.25 14.77
C VAL A 138 0.32 -6.01 14.54
N ALA A 139 0.83 -4.90 15.07
CA ALA A 139 2.24 -4.55 15.08
C ALA A 139 2.70 -4.53 16.53
N ILE A 140 3.29 -5.64 16.99
CA ILE A 140 3.87 -5.72 18.34
C ILE A 140 5.36 -5.38 18.21
N SER A 141 5.81 -4.34 18.92
CA SER A 141 7.24 -4.08 19.11
C SER A 141 7.85 -5.25 19.88
N GLY A 142 8.70 -6.03 19.23
CA GLY A 142 9.51 -7.09 19.83
C GLY A 142 10.74 -6.54 20.56
N ASP A 143 11.75 -7.39 20.75
CA ASP A 143 13.01 -7.03 21.42
C ASP A 143 13.61 -5.75 20.80
N THR A 144 13.76 -4.72 21.63
CA THR A 144 14.39 -3.46 21.25
C THR A 144 15.87 -3.55 21.62
N THR A 145 16.74 -3.58 20.62
CA THR A 145 18.19 -3.39 20.80
C THR A 145 18.54 -1.95 20.46
N TYR A 146 19.71 -1.47 20.88
CA TYR A 146 20.15 -0.11 20.61
C TYR A 146 21.43 -0.11 19.76
N THR A 147 21.54 0.81 18.81
CA THR A 147 22.80 1.08 18.11
C THR A 147 23.85 1.62 19.10
N GLN A 148 25.13 1.65 18.71
CA GLN A 148 26.16 2.31 19.52
C GLN A 148 25.89 3.82 19.72
N SER A 149 25.06 4.41 18.86
CA SER A 149 24.60 5.79 18.92
C SER A 149 23.35 5.98 19.81
N GLY A 150 22.76 4.90 20.33
CA GLY A 150 21.57 4.93 21.17
C GLY A 150 20.24 4.86 20.44
N ASP A 151 20.24 4.62 19.13
CA ASP A 151 19.00 4.53 18.34
C ASP A 151 18.31 3.17 18.53
N PRO A 152 17.00 3.12 18.78
CA PRO A 152 16.30 1.86 18.98
C PRO A 152 16.09 1.10 17.66
N ILE A 153 16.58 -0.14 17.62
CA ILE A 153 16.27 -1.16 16.62
C ILE A 153 15.21 -2.08 17.23
N TYR A 154 14.00 -2.03 16.68
CA TYR A 154 12.91 -2.91 17.09
C TYR A 154 12.29 -3.60 15.88
N PHE A 155 11.74 -4.76 16.13
CA PHE A 155 11.07 -5.58 15.12
C PHE A 155 9.57 -5.49 15.35
N TYR A 156 8.80 -5.19 14.29
CA TYR A 156 7.36 -5.47 14.32
C TYR A 156 7.17 -6.93 13.92
N THR A 157 6.59 -7.73 14.82
CA THR A 157 6.12 -9.07 14.45
C THR A 157 4.66 -8.95 14.03
N HIS A 158 4.32 -9.51 12.86
CA HIS A 158 2.93 -9.73 12.47
C HIS A 158 2.49 -11.07 13.02
N ARG A 159 1.58 -11.05 13.98
CA ARG A 159 0.86 -12.25 14.42
C ARG A 159 -0.56 -12.14 13.87
N GLN A 160 -1.01 -13.14 13.11
CA GLN A 160 -2.44 -13.31 12.89
C GLN A 160 -3.08 -13.50 14.28
N ASN A 161 -4.10 -12.70 14.59
CA ASN A 161 -4.90 -12.90 15.80
C ASN A 161 -5.66 -14.22 15.65
N ASN A 162 -5.02 -15.34 15.97
CA ASN A 162 -5.71 -16.58 16.29
C ASN A 162 -6.21 -16.43 17.72
N THR A 163 -7.36 -15.76 17.87
CA THR A 163 -8.26 -16.01 18.98
C THR A 163 -9.04 -17.28 18.65
N ASP A 164 -8.49 -18.42 19.04
CA ASP A 164 -9.29 -19.58 19.45
C ASP A 164 -9.74 -19.37 20.91
#